data_AF-A0A1J5DV29-F1
#
_entry.id   AF-A0A1J5DV29-F1
#
_cell.length_a   1.000
_cell.length_b   1.000
_cell.length_c   1.000
_cell.angle_alpha   90.00
_cell.angle_beta   90.00
_cell.angle_gamma   90.00
#
_symmetry.space_group_name_H-M   'P 1'
#
loop_
_entity.id
_entity.type
_entity.pdbx_description
1 polymer ?
#
loop_
_entity_poly.entity_id
_entity_poly.type
_entity_poly.pdbx_seq_one_letter_code
_entity_poly.pdbx_strand_id
1 'polypeptide(L)'
;MKVGLVLIFTLVVGLLVGLATVPAVSGEGLPHVVDADADNIADVLDNCPTVSNADQEDLDADGLGDSCDPDRDGDGIYNVLDNCPRVANQTQLDGNLDGIGDRCEHAGVDTVALSE
;
A
#
# COMPACT_ATOMS: atom_id res chain seq x y z
N MET A 1 5.00 -52.01 43.50
CA MET A 1 3.57 -51.68 43.66
C MET A 1 3.35 -50.37 42.89
N LYS A 2 3.02 -50.24 41.58
CA LYS A 2 2.20 -51.03 40.64
C LYS A 2 0.92 -51.54 41.29
N VAL A 3 -0.02 -50.61 41.50
CA VAL A 3 -1.45 -50.68 41.15
C VAL A 3 -2.11 -49.41 41.68
N GLY A 4 -2.50 -48.49 40.80
CA GLY A 4 -3.00 -47.18 41.21
C GLY A 4 -3.47 -46.33 40.04
N LEU A 5 -4.28 -46.95 39.17
CA LEU A 5 -5.33 -46.27 38.42
C LEU A 5 -4.87 -45.29 37.32
N VAL A 6 -4.45 -45.90 36.21
CA VAL A 6 -4.58 -45.39 34.84
C VAL A 6 -6.07 -45.13 34.54
N LEU A 7 -6.64 -44.07 35.12
CA LEU A 7 -8.06 -43.69 34.90
C LEU A 7 -8.34 -42.20 35.17
N ILE A 8 -7.32 -41.35 35.08
CA ILE A 8 -7.50 -39.89 34.93
C ILE A 8 -7.12 -39.42 33.51
N PHE A 9 -6.52 -40.27 32.68
CA PHE A 9 -6.03 -39.88 31.37
C PHE A 9 -6.92 -40.25 30.16
N THR A 10 -8.07 -40.91 30.32
CA THR A 10 -8.90 -41.35 29.17
C THR A 10 -10.43 -41.30 29.33
N LEU A 11 -10.99 -40.69 30.39
CA LEU A 11 -12.45 -40.47 30.49
C LEU A 11 -12.85 -38.98 30.58
N VAL A 12 -12.14 -38.13 29.84
CA VAL A 12 -12.72 -36.87 29.31
C VAL A 12 -12.41 -36.73 27.81
N VAL A 13 -12.24 -37.85 27.11
CA VAL A 13 -12.39 -37.84 25.64
C VAL A 13 -13.89 -37.86 25.38
N GLY A 14 -14.44 -36.69 24.99
CA GLY A 14 -15.67 -36.65 24.21
C GLY A 14 -16.94 -36.20 24.92
N LEU A 15 -16.96 -35.01 25.52
CA LEU A 15 -18.18 -34.21 25.50
C LEU A 15 -17.86 -32.73 25.33
N LEU A 16 -18.03 -32.28 24.08
CA LEU A 16 -18.04 -30.88 23.65
C LEU A 16 -16.65 -30.24 23.71
N VAL A 17 -15.86 -30.39 22.65
CA VAL A 17 -15.74 -29.31 21.65
C VAL A 17 -16.99 -28.41 21.57
N GLY A 18 -17.32 -27.71 22.66
CA GLY A 18 -17.84 -26.36 22.53
C GLY A 18 -16.60 -25.58 22.14
N LEU A 19 -16.30 -25.40 20.85
CA LEU A 19 -16.98 -24.35 20.10
C LEU A 19 -17.57 -23.36 21.10
N ALA A 20 -16.69 -22.60 21.76
CA ALA A 20 -17.01 -21.21 21.96
C ALA A 20 -17.30 -20.69 20.55
N THR A 21 -18.54 -20.89 20.12
CA THR A 21 -19.22 -19.94 19.28
C THR A 21 -19.02 -18.65 20.06
N VAL A 22 -17.99 -17.89 19.68
CA VAL A 22 -18.10 -16.45 19.75
C VAL A 22 -19.49 -16.21 19.17
N PRO A 23 -20.47 -15.73 19.96
CA PRO A 23 -21.79 -15.47 19.40
C PRO A 23 -21.53 -14.65 18.14
N ALA A 24 -22.04 -15.11 17.00
CA ALA A 24 -22.04 -14.31 15.79
C ALA A 24 -22.65 -13.00 16.21
N VAL A 25 -21.79 -11.99 16.31
CA VAL A 25 -22.12 -10.70 16.85
C VAL A 25 -22.96 -10.02 15.79
N SER A 26 -24.26 -10.28 15.86
CA SER A 26 -25.26 -9.58 15.08
C SER A 26 -25.38 -8.18 15.69
N GLY A 27 -24.52 -7.26 15.22
CA GLY A 27 -24.71 -5.83 15.46
C GLY A 27 -23.92 -5.19 16.60
N GLU A 28 -22.68 -5.58 16.85
CA GLU A 28 -21.75 -4.71 17.60
C GLU A 28 -20.88 -4.01 16.55
N GLY A 29 -21.04 -2.70 16.40
CA GLY A 29 -20.20 -1.90 15.54
C GLY A 29 -18.75 -2.01 16.00
N LEU A 30 -17.98 -2.88 15.33
CA LEU A 30 -16.60 -2.53 15.01
C LEU A 30 -16.64 -1.08 14.50
N PRO A 31 -15.74 -0.18 14.94
CA PRO A 31 -15.68 1.14 14.34
C PRO A 31 -15.69 0.90 12.84
N HIS A 32 -16.72 1.41 12.15
CA HIS A 32 -16.75 1.35 10.70
C HIS A 32 -15.46 2.06 10.32
N VAL A 33 -14.49 1.26 9.87
CA VAL A 33 -13.23 1.77 9.39
C VAL A 33 -13.65 2.54 8.16
N VAL A 34 -13.66 3.87 8.29
CA VAL A 34 -14.06 4.74 7.18
C VAL A 34 -12.99 4.54 6.11
N ASP A 35 -13.48 4.29 4.91
CA ASP A 35 -12.72 4.11 3.68
C ASP A 35 -13.56 4.87 2.64
N ALA A 36 -13.21 6.15 2.44
CA ALA A 36 -14.05 7.07 1.69
C ALA A 36 -13.96 6.86 0.17
N ASP A 37 -12.87 6.27 -0.33
CA ASP A 37 -12.64 6.02 -1.75
C ASP A 37 -12.70 4.53 -2.15
N ALA A 38 -12.93 3.65 -1.18
CA ALA A 38 -13.15 2.21 -1.33
C ALA A 38 -11.93 1.45 -1.90
N ASP A 39 -10.71 1.85 -1.53
CA ASP A 39 -9.48 1.20 -1.98
C ASP A 39 -8.96 0.07 -1.07
N ASN A 40 -9.68 -0.21 0.02
CA ASN A 40 -9.37 -1.17 1.09
C ASN A 40 -8.28 -0.72 2.08
N ILE A 41 -7.93 0.56 2.08
CA ILE A 41 -7.15 1.23 3.11
C ILE A 41 -8.09 2.10 3.94
N ALA A 42 -7.86 2.15 5.25
CA ALA A 42 -8.65 3.00 6.13
C ALA A 42 -8.24 4.47 5.96
N ASP A 43 -9.15 5.44 5.97
CA ASP A 43 -8.84 6.88 5.90
C ASP A 43 -7.73 7.33 6.88
N VAL A 44 -7.62 6.66 8.04
CA VAL A 44 -6.62 6.96 9.08
C VAL A 44 -5.23 6.38 8.81
N LEU A 45 -5.11 5.48 7.84
CA LEU A 45 -3.88 4.84 7.36
C LEU A 45 -3.60 5.15 5.88
N ASP A 46 -4.48 5.90 5.22
CA ASP A 46 -4.45 6.21 3.81
C ASP A 46 -3.71 7.52 3.54
N ASN A 47 -2.67 7.49 2.72
CA ASN A 47 -1.94 8.70 2.29
C ASN A 47 -2.69 9.51 1.22
N CYS A 48 -3.81 9.00 0.69
CA CYS A 48 -4.76 9.72 -0.15
C CYS A 48 -6.24 9.39 0.18
N PRO A 49 -6.79 9.85 1.34
CA PRO A 49 -8.10 9.43 1.89
C PRO A 49 -9.36 9.66 1.03
N THR A 50 -9.23 10.18 -0.18
CA THR A 50 -10.34 10.48 -1.09
C THR A 50 -10.02 10.10 -2.54
N VAL A 51 -8.85 9.50 -2.80
CA VAL A 51 -8.35 9.13 -4.12
C VAL A 51 -7.73 7.75 -4.04
N SER A 52 -8.49 6.75 -4.47
CA SER A 52 -8.10 5.34 -4.39
C SER A 52 -6.68 5.07 -4.90
N ASN A 53 -5.84 4.52 -4.02
CA ASN A 53 -4.45 4.20 -4.28
C ASN A 53 -3.98 3.05 -3.37
N ALA A 54 -4.50 1.85 -3.63
CA ALA A 54 -4.25 0.66 -2.81
C ALA A 54 -2.77 0.24 -2.70
N ASP A 55 -1.89 0.75 -3.55
CA ASP A 55 -0.43 0.57 -3.49
C ASP A 55 0.25 1.51 -2.50
N GLN A 56 -0.41 2.60 -2.11
CA GLN A 56 0.06 3.62 -1.17
C GLN A 56 1.47 4.13 -1.56
N GLU A 57 1.73 4.28 -2.87
CA GLU A 57 2.97 4.89 -3.36
C GLU A 57 3.07 6.33 -2.82
N ASP A 58 4.27 6.68 -2.34
CA ASP A 58 4.67 7.98 -1.80
C ASP A 58 6.18 8.09 -2.06
N LEU A 59 6.51 8.66 -3.22
CA LEU A 59 7.86 8.62 -3.79
C LEU A 59 8.83 9.56 -3.07
N ASP A 60 8.37 10.70 -2.57
CA ASP A 60 9.20 11.67 -1.85
C ASP A 60 9.10 11.56 -0.31
N ALA A 61 8.19 10.70 0.18
CA ALA A 61 7.96 10.40 1.59
C ALA A 61 7.49 11.60 2.42
N ASP A 62 6.70 12.51 1.81
CA ASP A 62 6.12 13.66 2.50
C ASP A 62 4.81 13.33 3.25
N GLY A 63 4.24 12.15 2.98
CA GLY A 63 3.02 11.63 3.59
C GLY A 63 1.74 11.86 2.77
N LEU A 64 1.84 12.50 1.61
CA LEU A 64 0.82 12.51 0.56
C LEU A 64 1.14 11.41 -0.45
N GLY A 65 0.16 10.59 -0.81
CA GLY A 65 0.41 9.55 -1.82
C GLY A 65 0.56 10.14 -3.23
N ASP A 66 1.33 9.47 -4.09
CA ASP A 66 1.58 9.85 -5.49
C ASP A 66 0.28 10.14 -6.28
N SER A 67 -0.84 9.53 -5.87
CA SER A 67 -2.16 9.70 -6.49
C SER A 67 -2.83 11.04 -6.18
N CYS A 68 -2.50 11.66 -5.04
CA CYS A 68 -3.08 12.93 -4.58
C CYS A 68 -2.04 14.03 -4.34
N ASP A 69 -0.75 13.74 -4.50
CA ASP A 69 0.34 14.69 -4.40
C ASP A 69 0.49 15.54 -5.69
N PRO A 70 0.47 16.89 -5.60
CA PRO A 70 0.76 17.76 -6.73
C PRO A 70 2.22 17.76 -7.22
N ASP A 71 3.19 17.27 -6.44
CA ASP A 71 4.64 17.28 -6.68
C ASP A 71 5.27 15.97 -6.15
N ARG A 72 4.98 14.86 -6.82
CA ARG A 72 5.18 13.50 -6.26
C ARG A 72 6.63 13.11 -6.02
N ASP A 73 7.59 13.82 -6.60
CA ASP A 73 9.01 13.52 -6.42
C ASP A 73 9.75 14.57 -5.57
N GLY A 74 9.01 15.56 -5.05
CA GLY A 74 9.46 16.52 -4.06
C GLY A 74 10.55 17.46 -4.56
N ASP A 75 10.65 17.70 -5.86
CA ASP A 75 11.70 18.52 -6.44
C ASP A 75 11.35 20.03 -6.49
N GLY A 76 10.07 20.36 -6.24
CA GLY A 76 9.53 21.71 -6.23
C GLY A 76 8.86 22.13 -7.54
N ILE A 77 8.73 21.23 -8.52
CA ILE A 77 8.07 21.44 -9.80
C ILE A 77 6.81 20.57 -9.86
N TYR A 78 5.63 21.21 -9.93
CA TYR A 78 4.37 20.46 -10.02
C TYR A 78 4.37 19.41 -11.14
N ASN A 79 3.77 18.26 -10.88
CA ASN A 79 3.68 17.11 -11.80
C ASN A 79 3.27 17.47 -13.25
N VAL A 80 2.45 18.51 -13.43
CA VAL A 80 1.96 18.97 -14.75
C VAL A 80 2.95 19.85 -15.52
N LEU A 81 3.98 20.35 -14.84
CA LEU A 81 5.06 21.18 -15.38
C LEU A 81 6.41 20.45 -15.41
N ASP A 82 6.49 19.30 -14.74
CA ASP A 82 7.70 18.51 -14.61
C ASP A 82 7.90 17.57 -15.81
N ASN A 83 9.07 17.66 -16.45
CA ASN A 83 9.47 16.75 -17.53
C ASN A 83 10.02 15.40 -17.03
N CYS A 84 10.14 15.20 -15.71
CA CYS A 84 10.42 13.94 -15.05
C CYS A 84 9.60 13.72 -13.76
N PRO A 85 8.25 13.59 -13.83
CA PRO A 85 7.37 13.56 -12.64
C PRO A 85 7.59 12.44 -11.63
N ARG A 86 8.57 11.55 -11.80
CA ARG A 86 8.90 10.47 -10.87
C ARG A 86 10.38 10.44 -10.52
N VAL A 87 11.15 11.47 -10.90
CA VAL A 87 12.61 11.52 -10.75
C VAL A 87 13.05 12.96 -10.56
N ALA A 88 13.23 13.35 -9.29
CA ALA A 88 13.58 14.72 -8.92
C ALA A 88 14.69 15.32 -9.78
N ASN A 89 14.39 16.45 -10.42
CA ASN A 89 15.22 17.10 -11.42
C ASN A 89 14.96 18.62 -11.51
N GLN A 90 15.16 19.34 -10.39
CA GLN A 90 14.93 20.79 -10.25
C GLN A 90 15.42 21.70 -11.40
N THR A 91 16.45 21.26 -12.15
CA THR A 91 16.99 22.00 -13.29
C THR A 91 16.17 21.87 -14.58
N GLN A 92 15.26 20.89 -14.67
CA GLN A 92 14.39 20.61 -15.81
C GLN A 92 15.13 20.55 -17.15
N LEU A 93 16.37 20.02 -17.14
CA LEU A 93 17.18 19.89 -18.34
C LEU A 93 16.55 18.87 -19.28
N ASP A 94 16.41 19.26 -20.54
CA ASP A 94 15.94 18.46 -21.66
C ASP A 94 16.79 18.87 -22.88
N GLY A 95 17.84 18.09 -23.14
CA GLY A 95 18.83 18.41 -24.15
C GLY A 95 18.35 18.21 -25.58
N ASN A 96 17.38 17.31 -25.78
CA ASN A 96 16.87 16.94 -27.10
C ASN A 96 15.52 17.63 -27.44
N LEU A 97 14.89 18.26 -26.46
CA LEU A 97 13.62 19.00 -26.52
C LEU A 97 12.42 18.13 -26.90
N ASP A 98 12.38 16.88 -26.45
CA ASP A 98 11.25 15.97 -26.68
C ASP A 98 10.19 16.00 -25.57
N GLY A 99 10.45 16.75 -24.49
CA GLY A 99 9.55 16.87 -23.33
C GLY A 99 9.78 15.83 -22.25
N ILE A 100 10.79 14.96 -22.38
CA ILE A 100 11.27 14.05 -21.35
C ILE A 100 12.60 14.60 -20.83
N GLY A 101 12.71 14.84 -19.53
CA GLY A 101 13.94 15.40 -18.97
C GLY A 101 15.11 14.42 -19.04
N ASP A 102 16.32 14.95 -19.19
CA ASP A 102 17.58 14.20 -19.25
C ASP A 102 17.74 13.22 -18.07
N ARG A 103 17.12 13.55 -16.94
CA ARG A 103 17.15 12.77 -15.69
C ARG A 103 16.32 11.49 -15.74
N CYS A 104 15.29 11.40 -16.58
CA CYS A 104 14.36 10.27 -16.69
C CYS A 104 14.27 9.69 -18.11
N GLU A 105 14.96 10.27 -19.10
CA GLU A 105 14.99 9.80 -20.49
C GLU A 105 15.44 8.32 -20.61
N HIS A 106 16.31 7.87 -19.72
CA HIS A 106 16.82 6.49 -19.72
C HIS A 106 16.00 5.51 -18.86
N ALA A 107 14.89 5.95 -18.25
CA ALA A 107 14.06 5.09 -17.41
C ALA A 107 13.16 4.14 -18.23
N GLY A 108 13.08 4.31 -19.57
CA GLY A 108 12.15 3.56 -20.43
C GLY A 108 12.70 3.04 -21.76
N VAL A 109 14.00 3.24 -22.08
CA VAL A 109 14.58 2.76 -23.34
C VAL A 109 15.45 1.54 -23.07
N ASP A 110 14.81 0.38 -23.12
CA ASP A 110 15.47 -0.86 -23.53
C ASP A 110 16.22 -0.53 -24.84
N THR A 111 17.56 -0.58 -24.80
CA THR A 111 18.49 -0.03 -25.80
C THR A 111 18.50 -0.81 -27.12
N VAL A 112 17.35 -1.13 -27.68
CA VAL A 112 17.22 -1.79 -28.97
C VAL A 112 16.57 -0.80 -29.94
N ALA A 113 17.42 -0.07 -30.69
CA ALA A 113 17.24 0.21 -32.13
C ALA A 113 17.83 1.54 -32.65
N LEU A 114 18.99 2.03 -32.20
CA LEU A 114 19.78 2.97 -33.01
C LEU A 114 21.30 2.77 -32.88
N SER A 115 21.77 1.55 -33.11
CA SER A 115 23.12 1.34 -33.65
C SER A 115 23.20 0.01 -34.40
N GLU A 116 22.60 -0.02 -35.59
CA GLU A 116 23.09 -0.62 -36.86
C GLU A 116 22.05 -0.44 -37.97
#